data_AF-A0A1X7APM0-F1
#
_entry.id   AF-A0A1X7APM0-F1
#
_cell.length_a   1.000
_cell.length_b   1.000
_cell.length_c   1.000
_cell.angle_alpha   90.00
_cell.angle_beta   90.00
_cell.angle_gamma   90.00
#
_symmetry.space_group_name_H-M   'P 1'
#
loop_
_entity.id
_entity.type
_entity.pdbx_description
1 polymer ?
#
loop_
_entity_poly.entity_id
_entity_poly.type
_entity_poly.pdbx_seq_one_letter_code
_entity_poly.pdbx_strand_id
1 'polypeptide(L)'
;MRTTIVFAALVAASSSTLAYEPEKHHTLAGYSVDLFNACALTLSFESRITLSDKATIQRYDAGEDNFLSKLPRRTFNWHFYNQNKEPEQKHGLINRSMTGLLASLDHNIVHTRTFDPKLAGSALHFIEDVTVPAHVMPVFHGPVLPLLMGGATGHYKPGNIHDQIDGWKIDSNRIEKELSALGIDPLQCQALFEQQNVSDNPTLTRVQQTATQTLDAVNQPIAECQTPWRWFWDVDYGNTYFTGYRYDWDDNSDATFGETSTLENSCSVKRDDYNDFVFERHLQAIKAGTAFLAYFSQIKGPGS
;
A
#
# COMPACT_ATOMS: atom_id res chain seq x y z
N MET A 1 -40.97 -23.12 28.70
CA MET A 1 -40.55 -22.88 27.30
C MET A 1 -39.30 -22.02 27.35
N ARG A 2 -38.12 -22.59 27.06
CA ARG A 2 -36.84 -21.85 27.02
C ARG A 2 -36.56 -21.48 25.58
N THR A 3 -36.56 -20.19 25.28
CA THR A 3 -36.24 -19.66 23.95
C THR A 3 -34.71 -19.62 23.84
N THR A 4 -34.15 -20.60 23.13
CA THR A 4 -32.74 -20.58 22.75
C THR A 4 -32.56 -19.59 21.61
N ILE A 5 -32.00 -18.41 21.90
CA ILE A 5 -31.53 -17.48 20.88
C ILE A 5 -30.22 -18.05 20.34
N VAL A 6 -30.25 -18.56 19.11
CA VAL A 6 -29.05 -18.97 18.38
C VAL A 6 -28.44 -17.71 17.78
N PHE A 7 -27.34 -17.23 18.36
CA PHE A 7 -26.45 -16.26 17.70
C PHE A 7 -25.72 -17.00 16.58
N ALA A 8 -26.26 -16.93 15.36
CA ALA A 8 -25.53 -17.32 14.16
C ALA A 8 -24.47 -16.23 13.89
N ALA A 9 -23.23 -16.49 14.30
CA ALA A 9 -22.09 -15.71 13.85
C ALA A 9 -21.87 -16.01 12.36
N LEU A 10 -22.41 -15.16 11.48
CA LEU A 10 -21.99 -15.11 10.09
C LEU A 10 -20.54 -14.62 10.08
N VAL A 11 -19.59 -15.56 10.05
CA VAL A 11 -18.22 -15.28 9.62
C VAL A 11 -18.28 -15.19 8.10
N ALA A 12 -18.74 -14.05 7.59
CA ALA A 12 -18.47 -13.70 6.22
C ALA A 12 -16.95 -13.57 6.10
N ALA A 13 -16.35 -14.31 5.17
CA ALA A 13 -14.97 -14.10 4.76
C ALA A 13 -14.92 -12.74 4.05
N SER A 14 -14.83 -11.67 4.83
CA SER A 14 -14.64 -10.32 4.33
C SER A 14 -13.24 -10.27 3.72
N SER A 15 -13.14 -9.95 2.44
CA SER A 15 -11.92 -9.41 1.85
C SER A 15 -11.53 -8.22 2.73
N SER A 16 -10.47 -8.38 3.51
CA SER A 16 -10.02 -7.38 4.47
C SER A 16 -9.61 -6.09 3.76
N THR A 17 -9.51 -4.98 4.52
CA THR A 17 -8.78 -3.76 4.13
C THR A 17 -7.34 -4.14 3.75
N LEU A 18 -7.10 -4.50 2.50
CA LEU A 18 -5.80 -4.94 2.01
C LEU A 18 -5.52 -4.00 0.85
N ALA A 19 -4.39 -3.30 0.84
CA ALA A 19 -3.99 -2.56 -0.35
C ALA A 19 -3.49 -3.53 -1.43
N TYR A 20 -2.76 -4.56 -1.02
CA TYR A 20 -2.47 -5.70 -1.87
C TYR A 20 -2.94 -6.97 -1.17
N GLU A 21 -3.42 -7.94 -1.94
CA GLU A 21 -3.62 -9.28 -1.39
C GLU A 21 -2.31 -9.83 -0.80
N PRO A 22 -2.32 -10.63 0.28
CA PRO A 22 -1.11 -11.10 0.94
C PRO A 22 -0.09 -11.77 0.01
N GLU A 23 -0.53 -12.46 -1.04
CA GLU A 23 0.36 -13.07 -2.05
C GLU A 23 1.15 -12.02 -2.85
N LYS A 24 0.57 -10.85 -3.10
CA LYS A 24 1.20 -9.76 -3.84
C LYS A 24 2.17 -9.00 -2.99
N HIS A 25 1.80 -8.69 -1.74
CA HIS A 25 2.74 -8.23 -0.71
C HIS A 25 3.99 -9.13 -0.66
N HIS A 26 3.78 -10.43 -0.46
CA HIS A 26 4.86 -11.43 -0.48
C HIS A 26 5.74 -11.35 -1.75
N THR A 27 5.13 -11.14 -2.92
CA THR A 27 5.82 -11.08 -4.21
C THR A 27 6.61 -9.78 -4.39
N LEU A 28 5.99 -8.63 -4.12
CA LEU A 28 6.60 -7.30 -4.22
C LEU A 28 7.76 -7.13 -3.22
N ALA A 29 7.60 -7.62 -1.99
CA ALA A 29 8.66 -7.65 -1.01
C ALA A 29 9.84 -8.54 -1.47
N GLY A 30 9.53 -9.65 -2.14
CA GLY A 30 10.53 -10.51 -2.77
C GLY A 30 11.36 -9.77 -3.83
N TYR A 31 10.68 -9.05 -4.73
CA TYR A 31 11.32 -8.24 -5.76
C TYR A 31 12.13 -7.06 -5.18
N SER A 32 11.67 -6.45 -4.08
CA SER A 32 12.43 -5.42 -3.36
C SER A 32 13.77 -5.95 -2.83
N VAL A 33 13.77 -7.16 -2.26
CA VAL A 33 15.00 -7.82 -1.79
C VAL A 33 15.92 -8.19 -2.96
N ASP A 34 15.36 -8.64 -4.08
CA ASP A 34 16.16 -9.00 -5.26
C ASP A 34 16.83 -7.78 -5.87
N LEU A 35 16.10 -6.67 -6.02
CA LEU A 35 16.67 -5.40 -6.50
C LEU A 35 17.71 -4.85 -5.51
N PHE A 36 17.43 -4.90 -4.20
CA PHE A 36 18.42 -4.52 -3.18
C PHE A 36 19.72 -5.32 -3.31
N ASN A 37 19.65 -6.64 -3.41
CA ASN A 37 20.82 -7.50 -3.52
C ASN A 37 21.59 -7.29 -4.83
N ALA A 38 20.88 -7.05 -5.94
CA ALA A 38 21.50 -6.70 -7.22
C ALA A 38 22.26 -5.37 -7.13
N CYS A 39 21.63 -4.34 -6.58
CA CYS A 39 22.28 -3.04 -6.39
C CYS A 39 23.44 -3.10 -5.38
N ALA A 40 23.29 -3.86 -4.30
CA ALA A 40 24.37 -4.08 -3.34
C ALA A 40 25.59 -4.72 -4.01
N LEU A 41 25.40 -5.68 -4.92
CA LEU A 41 26.48 -6.26 -5.70
C LEU A 41 27.12 -5.22 -6.63
N THR A 42 26.31 -4.48 -7.39
CA THR A 42 26.77 -3.45 -8.35
C THR A 42 27.56 -2.33 -7.67
N LEU A 43 27.14 -1.91 -6.48
CA LEU A 43 27.80 -0.86 -5.70
C LEU A 43 28.91 -1.38 -4.77
N SER A 44 29.18 -2.69 -4.76
CA SER A 44 30.10 -3.32 -3.79
C SER A 44 29.75 -3.03 -2.32
N PHE A 45 28.45 -2.93 -2.04
CA PHE A 45 27.91 -2.75 -0.69
C PHE A 45 28.07 -4.05 0.12
N GLU A 46 28.63 -3.96 1.33
CA GLU A 46 29.01 -5.13 2.12
C GLU A 46 27.81 -5.97 2.59
N SER A 47 26.71 -5.31 2.95
CA SER A 47 25.51 -5.97 3.44
C SER A 47 24.68 -6.56 2.30
N ARG A 48 24.31 -7.83 2.43
CA ARG A 48 23.32 -8.50 1.57
C ARG A 48 22.25 -9.17 2.43
N ILE A 49 21.03 -9.20 1.92
CA ILE A 49 19.92 -9.89 2.58
C ILE A 49 19.97 -11.35 2.16
N THR A 50 20.07 -12.26 3.14
CA THR A 50 20.15 -13.70 2.89
C THR A 50 18.81 -14.24 2.38
N LEU A 51 18.81 -15.45 1.80
CA LEU A 51 17.56 -16.12 1.41
C LEU A 51 16.62 -16.38 2.61
N SER A 52 17.19 -16.64 3.79
CA SER A 52 16.40 -16.83 5.03
C SER A 52 15.75 -15.53 5.49
N ASP A 53 16.49 -14.42 5.40
CA ASP A 53 15.96 -13.09 5.72
C ASP A 53 14.90 -12.67 4.72
N LYS A 54 15.12 -12.91 3.42
CA LYS A 54 14.13 -12.69 2.35
C LYS A 54 12.81 -13.39 2.68
N ALA A 55 12.85 -14.70 2.98
CA ALA A 55 11.66 -15.46 3.32
C ALA A 55 10.96 -14.95 4.60
N THR A 56 11.73 -14.36 5.54
CA THR A 56 11.16 -13.74 6.74
C THR A 56 10.52 -12.40 6.45
N ILE A 57 11.16 -11.56 5.63
CA ILE A 57 10.62 -10.28 5.15
C ILE A 57 9.29 -10.53 4.45
N GLN A 58 9.26 -11.41 3.44
CA GLN A 58 8.04 -11.72 2.68
C GLN A 58 6.90 -12.25 3.56
N ARG A 59 7.23 -13.03 4.61
CA ARG A 59 6.23 -13.55 5.55
C ARG A 59 5.65 -12.47 6.45
N TYR A 60 6.49 -11.56 6.95
CA TYR A 60 6.06 -10.50 7.86
C TYR A 60 5.34 -9.37 7.13
N ASP A 61 5.74 -9.12 5.89
CA ASP A 61 5.09 -8.22 4.96
C ASP A 61 3.64 -8.68 4.66
N ALA A 62 3.48 -9.87 4.06
CA ALA A 62 2.16 -10.47 3.82
C ALA A 62 1.35 -10.75 5.11
N GLY A 63 2.06 -10.95 6.22
CA GLY A 63 1.46 -11.28 7.52
C GLY A 63 0.98 -10.07 8.31
N GLU A 64 1.31 -8.84 7.88
CA GLU A 64 0.91 -7.63 8.58
C GLU A 64 -0.63 -7.52 8.63
N ASP A 65 -1.28 -8.05 7.60
CA ASP A 65 -2.72 -8.12 7.40
C ASP A 65 -3.46 -9.27 8.08
N ASN A 66 -2.78 -10.17 8.78
CA ASN A 66 -3.47 -11.30 9.42
C ASN A 66 -4.48 -10.83 10.49
N PHE A 67 -5.76 -10.91 10.13
CA PHE A 67 -6.91 -10.37 10.88
C PHE A 67 -7.06 -11.00 12.27
N LEU A 68 -6.81 -12.31 12.42
CA LEU A 68 -7.08 -13.06 13.65
C LEU A 68 -6.12 -12.74 14.82
N SER A 69 -4.88 -12.34 14.55
CA SER A 69 -3.88 -12.02 15.59
C SER A 69 -3.81 -10.52 15.94
N LYS A 70 -4.45 -9.65 15.14
CA LYS A 70 -4.36 -8.17 15.27
C LYS A 70 -5.72 -7.45 15.33
N LEU A 71 -6.81 -8.18 15.59
CA LEU A 71 -8.21 -7.73 15.58
C LEU A 71 -8.46 -6.35 16.24
N PRO A 72 -7.94 -6.04 17.45
CA PRO A 72 -8.17 -4.74 18.07
C PRO A 72 -7.45 -3.61 17.34
N ARG A 73 -6.24 -3.86 16.82
CA ARG A 73 -5.46 -2.85 16.09
C ARG A 73 -6.10 -2.49 14.75
N ARG A 74 -6.58 -3.46 13.98
CA ARG A 74 -7.22 -3.23 12.66
C ARG A 74 -8.60 -2.58 12.73
N THR A 75 -9.29 -2.69 13.87
CA THR A 75 -10.59 -2.01 14.06
C THR A 75 -10.44 -0.49 14.19
N PHE A 76 -9.31 -0.01 14.75
CA PHE A 76 -9.09 1.39 15.11
C PHE A 76 -7.90 2.07 14.43
N ASN A 77 -7.09 1.33 13.66
CA ASN A 77 -5.97 1.86 12.89
C ASN A 77 -6.05 1.29 11.47
N TRP A 78 -6.28 2.16 10.50
CA TRP A 78 -6.45 1.78 9.11
C TRP A 78 -5.24 2.21 8.31
N HIS A 79 -4.98 1.51 7.21
CA HIS A 79 -3.77 1.68 6.43
C HIS A 79 -3.91 2.77 5.37
N PHE A 80 -4.53 3.91 5.72
CA PHE A 80 -4.61 5.06 4.84
C PHE A 80 -3.52 6.08 5.19
N TYR A 81 -3.00 6.78 4.20
CA TYR A 81 -2.12 7.92 4.42
C TYR A 81 -2.33 8.99 3.35
N ASN A 82 -2.73 10.19 3.77
CA ASN A 82 -2.77 11.36 2.90
C ASN A 82 -2.37 12.57 3.73
N GLN A 83 -1.24 13.19 3.38
CA GLN A 83 -0.69 14.32 4.12
C GLN A 83 -1.70 15.48 4.26
N ASN A 84 -2.54 15.71 3.25
CA ASN A 84 -3.53 16.78 3.24
C ASN A 84 -4.78 16.45 4.06
N LYS A 85 -4.95 15.19 4.48
CA LYS A 85 -6.07 14.70 5.30
C LYS A 85 -5.66 14.27 6.71
N GLU A 86 -4.37 14.41 7.04
CA GLU A 86 -3.85 14.10 8.38
C GLU A 86 -4.53 14.91 9.51
N PRO A 87 -4.91 16.20 9.34
CA PRO A 87 -5.67 16.93 10.35
C PRO A 87 -7.02 16.28 10.67
N GLU A 88 -7.66 15.66 9.69
CA GLU A 88 -8.96 14.99 9.81
C GLU A 88 -8.82 13.51 10.20
N GLN A 89 -7.63 12.95 10.39
CA GLN A 89 -7.43 11.51 10.57
C GLN A 89 -8.19 10.92 11.79
N LYS A 90 -8.42 11.72 12.83
CA LYS A 90 -9.06 11.26 14.07
C LYS A 90 -10.57 11.44 14.02
N HIS A 91 -11.30 10.37 14.35
CA HIS A 91 -12.75 10.42 14.61
C HIS A 91 -13.05 9.73 15.94
N GLY A 92 -13.25 10.52 17.00
CA GLY A 92 -13.36 9.98 18.36
C GLY A 92 -12.08 9.22 18.76
N LEU A 93 -12.21 7.92 19.01
CA LEU A 93 -11.09 7.02 19.36
C LEU A 93 -10.44 6.34 18.14
N ILE A 94 -11.00 6.53 16.95
CA ILE A 94 -10.52 5.88 15.72
C ILE A 94 -9.44 6.77 15.11
N ASN A 95 -8.26 6.19 14.84
CA ASN A 95 -7.29 6.80 13.94
C ASN A 95 -7.42 6.17 12.55
N ARG A 96 -7.85 6.98 11.59
CA ARG A 96 -8.05 6.53 10.21
C ARG A 96 -6.74 6.48 9.41
N SER A 97 -5.68 7.11 9.91
CA SER A 97 -4.36 7.13 9.29
C SER A 97 -3.41 6.10 9.92
N MET A 98 -2.45 5.62 9.12
CA MET A 98 -1.38 4.72 9.55
C MET A 98 -0.27 5.40 10.36
N THR A 99 -0.23 6.74 10.44
CA THR A 99 0.86 7.50 11.10
C THR A 99 1.16 7.00 12.52
N GLY A 100 0.13 6.68 13.30
CA GLY A 100 0.29 6.16 14.67
C GLY A 100 0.91 4.76 14.73
N LEU A 101 0.62 3.89 13.76
CA LEU A 101 1.21 2.55 13.65
C LEU A 101 2.69 2.67 13.29
N LEU A 102 3.00 3.54 12.33
CA LEU A 102 4.36 3.79 11.85
C LEU A 102 5.27 4.33 12.94
N ALA A 103 4.78 5.22 13.81
CA ALA A 103 5.57 5.71 14.94
C ALA A 103 6.07 4.59 15.86
N SER A 104 5.23 3.56 16.12
CA SER A 104 5.64 2.40 16.91
C SER A 104 6.66 1.52 16.18
N LEU A 105 6.51 1.37 14.86
CA LEU A 105 7.41 0.59 14.04
C LEU A 105 8.79 1.26 13.91
N ASP A 106 8.80 2.57 13.65
CA ASP A 106 10.00 3.39 13.58
C ASP A 106 10.77 3.40 14.90
N HIS A 107 10.06 3.51 16.03
CA HIS A 107 10.69 3.35 17.33
C HIS A 107 11.45 2.01 17.44
N ASN A 108 10.86 0.90 16.99
CA ASN A 108 11.51 -0.41 17.05
C ASN A 108 12.69 -0.53 16.08
N ILE A 109 12.58 0.04 14.88
CA ILE A 109 13.64 0.07 13.86
C ILE A 109 14.84 0.89 14.34
N VAL A 110 14.62 2.05 14.95
CA VAL A 110 15.72 2.91 15.45
C VAL A 110 16.40 2.26 16.65
N HIS A 111 15.67 1.53 17.49
CA HIS A 111 16.21 0.92 18.72
C HIS A 111 16.72 -0.51 18.56
N THR A 112 16.46 -1.20 17.43
CA THR A 112 17.12 -2.49 17.18
C THR A 112 18.63 -2.30 17.03
N ARG A 113 19.42 -3.30 17.44
CA ARG A 113 20.89 -3.25 17.36
C ARG A 113 21.41 -3.69 15.99
N THR A 114 20.66 -4.54 15.32
CA THR A 114 21.04 -5.21 14.07
C THR A 114 19.85 -5.18 13.12
N PHE A 115 20.11 -5.42 11.84
CA PHE A 115 19.04 -5.60 10.87
C PHE A 115 18.05 -6.68 11.37
N ASP A 116 16.76 -6.35 11.40
CA ASP A 116 15.70 -7.28 11.78
C ASP A 116 14.77 -7.50 10.58
N PRO A 117 14.81 -8.69 9.94
CA PRO A 117 13.99 -8.97 8.75
C PRO A 117 12.49 -8.90 9.03
N LYS A 118 12.05 -9.04 10.30
CA LYS A 118 10.64 -8.92 10.69
C LYS A 118 10.18 -7.48 10.63
N LEU A 119 10.98 -6.56 11.20
CA LEU A 119 10.70 -5.13 11.15
C LEU A 119 10.78 -4.62 9.72
N ALA A 120 11.72 -5.15 8.93
CA ALA A 120 11.79 -4.85 7.50
C ALA A 120 10.51 -5.27 6.78
N GLY A 121 10.06 -6.51 6.94
CA GLY A 121 8.80 -6.98 6.35
C GLY A 121 7.59 -6.11 6.75
N SER A 122 7.42 -5.81 8.04
CA SER A 122 6.32 -4.93 8.47
C SER A 122 6.43 -3.51 7.91
N ALA A 123 7.63 -2.98 7.68
CA ALA A 123 7.82 -1.65 7.08
C ALA A 123 7.50 -1.64 5.59
N LEU A 124 7.93 -2.67 4.85
CA LEU A 124 7.62 -2.83 3.44
C LEU A 124 6.12 -2.81 3.21
N HIS A 125 5.34 -3.53 4.03
CA HIS A 125 3.89 -3.58 3.92
C HIS A 125 3.24 -2.19 3.85
N PHE A 126 3.56 -1.30 4.78
CA PHE A 126 3.00 0.06 4.78
C PHE A 126 3.51 0.93 3.62
N ILE A 127 4.75 0.70 3.16
CA ILE A 127 5.32 1.39 2.00
C ILE A 127 4.59 0.95 0.72
N GLU A 128 4.29 -0.34 0.61
CA GLU A 128 3.56 -0.93 -0.51
C GLU A 128 2.11 -0.45 -0.51
N ASP A 129 1.45 -0.39 0.65
CA ASP A 129 0.06 0.07 0.77
C ASP A 129 -0.16 1.44 0.13
N VAL A 130 0.74 2.39 0.38
CA VAL A 130 0.61 3.75 -0.18
C VAL A 130 0.97 3.87 -1.66
N THR A 131 1.29 2.77 -2.34
CA THR A 131 1.30 2.72 -3.81
C THR A 131 -0.06 2.44 -4.40
N VAL A 132 -1.02 2.04 -3.58
CA VAL A 132 -2.40 1.78 -4.01
C VAL A 132 -3.19 3.08 -3.88
N PRO A 133 -3.78 3.59 -4.98
CA PRO A 133 -4.52 4.85 -4.99
C PRO A 133 -5.55 4.98 -3.86
N ALA A 134 -6.34 3.95 -3.55
CA ALA A 134 -7.34 4.03 -2.48
C ALA A 134 -6.76 4.19 -1.07
N HIS A 135 -5.46 3.93 -0.89
CA HIS A 135 -4.77 4.11 0.38
C HIS A 135 -4.22 5.53 0.55
N VAL A 136 -4.02 6.26 -0.55
CA VAL A 136 -3.58 7.68 -0.54
C VAL A 136 -4.69 8.67 -0.88
N MET A 137 -5.73 8.23 -1.57
CA MET A 137 -7.02 8.86 -1.68
C MET A 137 -7.97 8.02 -0.85
N PRO A 138 -8.10 8.28 0.46
CA PRO A 138 -8.66 7.30 1.37
C PRO A 138 -10.06 6.89 0.92
N VAL A 139 -10.22 5.69 0.38
CA VAL A 139 -11.53 5.10 0.08
C VAL A 139 -11.75 3.96 1.04
N PHE A 140 -12.77 4.06 1.89
CA PHE A 140 -13.00 3.04 2.91
C PHE A 140 -13.53 1.74 2.28
N HIS A 141 -12.75 0.66 2.39
CA HIS A 141 -13.10 -0.67 1.88
C HIS A 141 -12.92 -1.77 2.93
N GLY A 142 -13.25 -1.47 4.19
CA GLY A 142 -12.98 -2.36 5.33
C GLY A 142 -14.08 -3.34 5.71
N PRO A 143 -13.70 -4.40 6.46
CA PRO A 143 -14.59 -5.54 6.75
C PRO A 143 -15.68 -5.22 7.79
N VAL A 144 -15.65 -4.02 8.39
CA VAL A 144 -16.56 -3.63 9.47
C VAL A 144 -17.77 -2.94 8.87
N LEU A 145 -18.96 -3.49 9.14
CA LEU A 145 -20.23 -2.88 8.79
C LEU A 145 -20.23 -1.41 9.26
N PRO A 146 -20.36 -0.43 8.34
CA PRO A 146 -20.39 1.00 8.67
C PRO A 146 -21.38 1.35 9.80
N LEU A 147 -22.43 0.53 9.92
CA LEU A 147 -23.49 0.61 10.93
C LEU A 147 -22.97 0.67 12.38
N LEU A 148 -21.82 0.06 12.69
CA LEU A 148 -21.23 0.08 14.04
C LEU A 148 -20.24 1.23 14.28
N MET A 149 -19.85 1.96 13.23
CA MET A 149 -18.77 2.96 13.25
C MET A 149 -19.27 4.40 13.03
N GLY A 150 -20.58 4.64 13.18
CA GLY A 150 -21.22 5.96 13.36
C GLY A 150 -20.46 7.18 12.82
N GLY A 151 -20.54 7.41 11.50
CA GLY A 151 -19.97 8.58 10.84
C GLY A 151 -18.46 8.54 10.55
N ALA A 152 -17.69 7.60 11.12
CA ALA A 152 -16.25 7.50 10.89
C ALA A 152 -15.88 7.21 9.43
N THR A 153 -16.67 6.35 8.78
CA THR A 153 -16.56 6.00 7.35
C THR A 153 -17.42 6.90 6.47
N GLY A 154 -18.37 7.64 7.07
CA GLY A 154 -19.41 8.40 6.37
C GLY A 154 -20.42 7.56 5.57
N HIS A 155 -20.41 6.23 5.71
CA HIS A 155 -21.19 5.33 4.86
C HIS A 155 -22.47 4.76 5.52
N TYR A 156 -23.54 4.61 4.73
CA TYR A 156 -24.81 3.93 5.09
C TYR A 156 -25.23 2.77 4.14
N LYS A 157 -24.79 2.67 2.87
CA LYS A 157 -25.04 1.44 2.05
C LYS A 157 -24.16 0.26 2.55
N PRO A 158 -24.72 -0.94 2.74
CA PRO A 158 -23.96 -2.15 3.04
C PRO A 158 -23.33 -2.71 1.76
N GLY A 159 -22.01 -2.91 1.75
CA GLY A 159 -21.30 -3.56 0.66
C GLY A 159 -19.81 -3.72 0.98
N ASN A 160 -19.20 -4.82 0.52
CA ASN A 160 -17.75 -4.94 0.49
C ASN A 160 -17.27 -4.19 -0.75
N ILE A 161 -16.65 -3.04 -0.53
CA ILE A 161 -15.92 -2.32 -1.56
C ILE A 161 -14.60 -3.06 -1.78
N HIS A 162 -14.16 -3.23 -3.02
CA HIS A 162 -12.89 -3.86 -3.37
C HIS A 162 -12.11 -2.92 -4.29
N ASP A 163 -10.85 -2.58 -3.96
CA ASP A 163 -10.00 -1.93 -4.96
C ASP A 163 -9.61 -2.98 -6.00
N GLN A 164 -9.81 -2.66 -7.26
CA GLN A 164 -9.40 -3.51 -8.37
C GLN A 164 -7.86 -3.64 -8.43
N ILE A 165 -7.13 -2.68 -7.86
CA ILE A 165 -5.68 -2.71 -7.78
C ILE A 165 -5.20 -3.77 -6.77
N ASP A 166 -5.88 -3.94 -5.64
CA ASP A 166 -5.56 -4.99 -4.65
C ASP A 166 -5.51 -6.37 -5.30
N GLY A 167 -6.43 -6.59 -6.24
CA GLY A 167 -6.70 -7.78 -7.04
C GLY A 167 -5.91 -7.87 -8.36
N TRP A 168 -5.17 -6.84 -8.76
CA TRP A 168 -4.48 -6.82 -10.05
C TRP A 168 -3.29 -7.77 -10.12
N LYS A 169 -3.11 -8.43 -11.27
CA LYS A 169 -2.01 -9.37 -11.49
C LYS A 169 -0.69 -8.62 -11.64
N ILE A 170 0.35 -9.09 -10.94
CA ILE A 170 1.72 -8.62 -11.14
C ILE A 170 2.26 -9.16 -12.48
N ASP A 171 2.72 -8.27 -13.35
CA ASP A 171 3.44 -8.65 -14.58
C ASP A 171 4.90 -8.98 -14.26
N SER A 172 5.12 -10.19 -13.74
CA SER A 172 6.44 -10.68 -13.33
C SER A 172 7.49 -10.58 -14.43
N ASN A 173 7.14 -10.88 -15.68
CA ASN A 173 8.09 -10.83 -16.80
C ASN A 173 8.58 -9.41 -17.05
N ARG A 174 7.66 -8.43 -17.05
CA ARG A 174 8.02 -7.03 -17.23
C ARG A 174 8.81 -6.50 -16.03
N ILE A 175 8.40 -6.84 -14.81
CA ILE A 175 9.14 -6.47 -13.59
C ILE A 175 10.56 -7.02 -13.64
N GLU A 176 10.75 -8.33 -13.85
CA GLU A 176 12.07 -8.95 -13.87
C GLU A 176 13.00 -8.33 -14.91
N LYS A 177 12.45 -7.95 -16.08
CA LYS A 177 13.19 -7.20 -17.10
C LYS A 177 13.63 -5.82 -16.60
N GLU A 178 12.73 -5.04 -16.00
CA GLU A 178 13.07 -3.71 -15.44
C GLU A 178 14.09 -3.83 -14.29
N LEU A 179 13.89 -4.77 -13.37
CA LEU A 179 14.79 -4.97 -12.23
C LEU A 179 16.19 -5.40 -12.68
N SER A 180 16.28 -6.23 -13.74
CA SER A 180 17.56 -6.62 -14.31
C SER A 180 18.31 -5.44 -14.91
N ALA A 181 17.61 -4.51 -15.57
CA ALA A 181 18.20 -3.30 -16.13
C ALA A 181 18.63 -2.31 -15.02
N LEU A 182 17.78 -2.10 -14.02
CA LEU A 182 18.07 -1.21 -12.89
C LEU A 182 19.21 -1.74 -12.01
N GLY A 183 19.20 -3.04 -11.70
CA GLY A 183 20.13 -3.66 -10.74
C GLY A 183 21.58 -3.70 -11.20
N ILE A 184 21.85 -3.54 -12.50
CA ILE A 184 23.21 -3.50 -13.08
C ILE A 184 23.68 -2.08 -13.42
N ASP A 185 22.82 -1.08 -13.34
CA ASP A 185 23.17 0.31 -13.61
C ASP A 185 23.64 0.99 -12.31
N PRO A 186 24.93 1.33 -12.18
CA PRO A 186 25.45 1.93 -10.96
C PRO A 186 24.79 3.27 -10.61
N LEU A 187 24.39 4.08 -11.60
CA LEU A 187 23.77 5.38 -11.35
C LEU A 187 22.35 5.21 -10.79
N GLN A 188 21.58 4.26 -11.33
CA GLN A 188 20.24 3.96 -10.84
C GLN A 188 20.29 3.33 -9.45
N CYS A 189 21.20 2.39 -9.22
CA CYS A 189 21.40 1.79 -7.90
C CYS A 189 21.86 2.82 -6.88
N GLN A 190 22.79 3.70 -7.24
CA GLN A 190 23.23 4.79 -6.38
C GLN A 190 22.06 5.71 -6.05
N ALA A 191 21.23 6.10 -7.03
CA ALA A 191 20.05 6.94 -6.79
C ALA A 191 19.05 6.28 -5.83
N LEU A 192 18.83 4.96 -5.93
CA LEU A 192 17.98 4.22 -4.98
C LEU A 192 18.57 4.21 -3.56
N PHE A 193 19.89 4.06 -3.45
CA PHE A 193 20.59 4.03 -2.17
C PHE A 193 20.87 5.44 -1.61
N GLU A 194 20.76 6.52 -2.39
CA GLU A 194 20.97 7.89 -1.93
C GLU A 194 19.70 8.59 -1.45
N GLN A 195 18.52 8.03 -1.74
CA GLN A 195 17.24 8.53 -1.21
C GLN A 195 17.10 8.33 0.32
N GLN A 196 18.21 8.18 1.04
CA GLN A 196 18.32 7.90 2.46
C GLN A 196 18.49 9.20 3.23
N ASN A 197 17.39 9.85 3.59
CA ASN A 197 17.46 10.83 4.66
C ASN A 197 17.58 10.10 6.00
N VAL A 198 18.62 10.37 6.77
CA VAL A 198 18.69 9.93 8.17
C VAL A 198 17.55 10.63 8.91
N SER A 199 16.50 9.87 9.18
CA SER A 199 15.29 10.30 9.87
C SER A 199 15.09 9.44 11.10
N ASP A 200 14.63 10.05 12.19
CA ASP A 200 14.17 9.32 13.38
C ASP A 200 12.92 8.47 13.08
N ASN A 201 12.26 8.72 11.95
CA ASN A 201 11.05 8.02 11.51
C ASN A 201 11.23 7.49 10.06
N PRO A 202 12.11 6.51 9.83
CA PRO A 202 12.51 6.10 8.49
C PRO A 202 11.37 5.51 7.66
N THR A 203 10.48 4.72 8.27
CA THR A 203 9.33 4.12 7.61
C THR A 203 8.30 5.20 7.29
N LEU A 204 7.94 6.06 8.25
CA LEU A 204 7.01 7.17 8.00
C LEU A 204 7.52 8.10 6.89
N THR A 205 8.82 8.41 6.89
CA THR A 205 9.44 9.24 5.84
C THR A 205 9.30 8.59 4.47
N ARG A 206 9.54 7.26 4.38
CA ARG A 206 9.39 6.54 3.10
C ARG A 206 7.94 6.48 2.66
N VAL A 207 7.02 6.16 3.57
CA VAL A 207 5.57 6.19 3.32
C VAL A 207 5.13 7.55 2.81
N GLN A 208 5.58 8.64 3.42
CA GLN A 208 5.29 10.01 2.99
C GLN A 208 5.75 10.29 1.56
N GLN A 209 6.99 9.96 1.25
CA GLN A 209 7.57 10.15 -0.08
C GLN A 209 6.82 9.33 -1.13
N THR A 210 6.57 8.06 -0.84
CA THR A 210 5.86 7.15 -1.73
C THR A 210 4.41 7.60 -1.92
N ALA A 211 3.71 7.99 -0.86
CA ALA A 211 2.35 8.47 -0.95
C ALA A 211 2.23 9.75 -1.80
N THR A 212 3.17 10.69 -1.66
CA THR A 212 3.23 11.88 -2.50
C THR A 212 3.42 11.52 -3.97
N GLN A 213 4.32 10.60 -4.30
CA GLN A 213 4.52 10.12 -5.67
C GLN A 213 3.25 9.45 -6.23
N THR A 214 2.55 8.66 -5.41
CA THR A 214 1.27 8.03 -5.80
C THR A 214 0.20 9.09 -6.04
N LEU A 215 0.11 10.11 -5.16
CA LEU A 215 -0.80 11.24 -5.32
C LEU A 215 -0.50 12.04 -6.61
N ASP A 216 0.77 12.29 -6.90
CA ASP A 216 1.18 12.96 -8.14
C ASP A 216 0.78 12.14 -9.37
N ALA A 217 0.92 10.82 -9.30
CA ALA A 217 0.56 9.93 -10.38
C ALA A 217 -0.95 9.82 -10.60
N VAL A 218 -1.77 9.76 -9.54
CA VAL A 218 -3.24 9.79 -9.70
C VAL A 218 -3.74 11.14 -10.20
N ASN A 219 -2.99 12.23 -9.97
CA ASN A 219 -3.31 13.54 -10.52
C ASN A 219 -2.94 13.69 -12.00
N GLN A 220 -2.17 12.77 -12.59
CA GLN A 220 -1.84 12.83 -14.01
C GLN A 220 -3.05 12.46 -14.88
N PRO A 221 -3.20 13.08 -16.08
CA PRO A 221 -4.19 12.68 -17.06
C PRO A 221 -3.95 11.23 -17.53
N ILE A 222 -5.05 10.50 -17.75
CA ILE A 222 -5.02 9.22 -18.44
C ILE A 222 -4.59 9.46 -19.90
N ALA A 223 -3.78 8.58 -20.48
CA ALA A 223 -3.32 8.72 -21.86
C ALA A 223 -4.51 8.92 -22.81
N GLU A 224 -4.38 9.86 -23.75
CA GLU A 224 -5.45 10.23 -24.71
C GLU A 224 -6.70 10.87 -24.06
N CYS A 225 -6.76 11.00 -22.72
CA CYS A 225 -7.81 11.67 -21.97
C CYS A 225 -7.33 12.98 -21.32
N GLN A 226 -8.25 13.91 -21.06
CA GLN A 226 -8.00 15.05 -20.16
C GLN A 226 -8.34 14.71 -18.69
N THR A 227 -9.06 13.61 -18.47
CA THR A 227 -9.48 13.14 -17.14
C THR A 227 -8.29 12.52 -16.40
N PRO A 228 -8.02 12.93 -15.15
CA PRO A 228 -6.96 12.35 -14.35
C PRO A 228 -7.37 11.00 -13.74
N TRP A 229 -6.38 10.16 -13.43
CA TRP A 229 -6.60 8.85 -12.80
C TRP A 229 -7.41 8.93 -11.51
N ARG A 230 -7.24 10.00 -10.70
CA ARG A 230 -7.99 10.23 -9.45
C ARG A 230 -9.51 10.19 -9.62
N TRP A 231 -10.02 10.39 -10.84
CA TRP A 231 -11.45 10.34 -11.14
C TRP A 231 -12.13 9.06 -10.62
N PHE A 232 -11.41 7.92 -10.56
CA PHE A 232 -11.95 6.65 -10.04
C PHE A 232 -12.13 6.62 -8.50
N TRP A 233 -11.38 7.43 -7.73
CA TRP A 233 -11.32 7.37 -6.26
C TRP A 233 -11.76 8.66 -5.55
N ASP A 234 -12.12 9.71 -6.29
CA ASP A 234 -12.36 11.07 -5.77
C ASP A 234 -13.83 11.45 -5.72
N VAL A 235 -14.74 10.50 -5.47
CA VAL A 235 -16.15 10.87 -5.29
C VAL A 235 -16.36 11.48 -3.92
N ASP A 236 -16.83 12.73 -3.90
CA ASP A 236 -17.27 13.38 -2.67
C ASP A 236 -18.68 12.91 -2.29
N TYR A 237 -18.78 12.36 -1.08
CA TYR A 237 -20.04 11.93 -0.49
C TYR A 237 -20.31 12.59 0.88
N GLY A 238 -19.62 13.70 1.17
CA GLY A 238 -19.79 14.46 2.39
C GLY A 238 -19.02 13.92 3.60
N ASN A 239 -17.94 13.17 3.40
CA ASN A 239 -17.00 12.80 4.46
C ASN A 239 -15.72 13.64 4.39
N THR A 240 -15.22 14.09 5.53
CA THR A 240 -14.04 14.97 5.58
C THR A 240 -12.72 14.23 5.33
N TYR A 241 -12.67 12.93 5.60
CA TYR A 241 -11.46 12.12 5.45
C TYR A 241 -11.56 11.20 4.22
N PHE A 242 -12.62 10.41 4.11
CA PHE A 242 -12.78 9.46 3.02
C PHE A 242 -13.41 10.07 1.76
N THR A 243 -13.01 9.54 0.62
CA THR A 243 -13.63 9.71 -0.70
C THR A 243 -14.17 8.36 -1.17
N GLY A 244 -14.99 8.37 -2.22
CA GLY A 244 -15.68 7.18 -2.72
C GLY A 244 -15.12 6.68 -4.05
N TYR A 245 -15.30 5.39 -4.32
CA TYR A 245 -15.12 4.86 -5.67
C TYR A 245 -16.21 5.35 -6.58
N ARG A 246 -15.86 5.81 -7.77
CA ARG A 246 -16.87 6.30 -8.70
C ARG A 246 -17.86 5.25 -9.14
N TYR A 247 -17.38 4.08 -9.55
CA TYR A 247 -18.25 2.99 -9.99
C TYR A 247 -19.29 2.57 -8.93
N ASP A 248 -18.93 2.61 -7.65
CA ASP A 248 -19.82 2.19 -6.56
C ASP A 248 -20.76 3.32 -6.07
N TRP A 249 -20.42 4.59 -6.34
CA TRP A 249 -21.06 5.76 -5.69
C TRP A 249 -21.69 6.76 -6.65
N ASP A 250 -21.34 6.73 -7.93
CA ASP A 250 -21.93 7.57 -8.96
C ASP A 250 -22.88 6.74 -9.82
N ASP A 251 -24.17 6.79 -9.49
CA ASP A 251 -25.24 6.07 -10.21
C ASP A 251 -25.34 6.49 -11.70
N ASN A 252 -24.60 7.51 -12.16
CA ASN A 252 -24.54 7.96 -13.55
C ASN A 252 -23.30 7.47 -14.30
N SER A 253 -22.45 6.64 -13.69
CA SER A 253 -21.20 6.16 -14.28
C SER A 253 -21.08 4.64 -14.21
N ASP A 254 -21.07 3.98 -15.37
CA ASP A 254 -20.81 2.55 -15.49
C ASP A 254 -19.30 2.22 -15.62
N ALA A 255 -18.42 3.22 -15.60
CA ALA A 255 -16.99 3.00 -15.83
C ALA A 255 -16.32 2.35 -14.61
N THR A 256 -15.96 1.08 -14.76
CA THR A 256 -15.23 0.31 -13.77
C THR A 256 -13.72 0.40 -14.03
N PHE A 257 -12.92 0.62 -12.99
CA PHE A 257 -11.47 0.59 -13.12
C PHE A 257 -11.01 -0.77 -13.69
N GLY A 258 -10.22 -0.72 -14.75
CA GLY A 258 -9.67 -1.88 -15.43
C GLY A 258 -10.54 -2.49 -16.50
N GLU A 259 -11.83 -2.19 -16.57
CA GLU A 259 -12.62 -2.57 -17.73
C GLU A 259 -12.47 -1.48 -18.80
N THR A 260 -12.39 -1.89 -20.07
CA THR A 260 -12.42 -0.92 -21.16
C THR A 260 -13.71 -0.13 -21.07
N SER A 261 -13.57 1.16 -20.74
CA SER A 261 -14.70 2.02 -20.38
C SER A 261 -14.53 3.38 -21.02
N THR A 262 -15.67 4.01 -21.29
CA THR A 262 -15.73 5.37 -21.80
C THR A 262 -15.99 6.30 -20.63
N LEU A 263 -15.03 7.17 -20.33
CA LEU A 263 -15.16 8.22 -19.33
C LEU A 263 -15.97 9.41 -19.87
N GLU A 264 -16.22 10.37 -18.99
CA GLU A 264 -16.76 11.68 -19.36
C GLU A 264 -16.01 12.27 -20.59
N ASN A 265 -16.75 12.95 -21.47
CA ASN A 265 -16.27 13.50 -22.75
C ASN A 265 -15.90 12.46 -23.83
N SER A 266 -16.43 11.24 -23.73
CA SER A 266 -16.23 10.15 -24.72
C SER A 266 -14.77 9.66 -24.82
N CYS A 267 -13.95 9.84 -23.77
CA CYS A 267 -12.60 9.26 -23.76
C CYS A 267 -12.67 7.77 -23.43
N SER A 268 -12.12 6.91 -24.28
CA SER A 268 -12.06 5.46 -24.03
C SER A 268 -10.71 5.11 -23.39
N VAL A 269 -10.73 4.56 -22.18
CA VAL A 269 -9.53 4.02 -21.53
C VAL A 269 -9.38 2.56 -21.93
N LYS A 270 -8.22 2.19 -22.47
CA LYS A 270 -7.94 0.83 -22.91
C LYS A 270 -7.44 0.02 -21.71
N ARG A 271 -7.59 -1.31 -21.78
CA ARG A 271 -7.05 -2.22 -20.75
C ARG A 271 -5.55 -2.02 -20.54
N ASP A 272 -4.81 -1.70 -21.60
CA ASP A 272 -3.37 -1.48 -21.54
C ASP A 272 -3.00 -0.22 -20.75
N ASP A 273 -3.79 0.86 -20.81
CA ASP A 273 -3.56 2.06 -20.00
C ASP A 273 -3.65 1.74 -18.50
N TYR A 274 -4.63 0.91 -18.11
CA TYR A 274 -4.74 0.42 -16.74
C TYR A 274 -3.59 -0.50 -16.36
N ASN A 275 -3.20 -1.42 -17.25
CA ASN A 275 -2.07 -2.33 -17.01
C ASN A 275 -0.78 -1.53 -16.78
N ASP A 276 -0.52 -0.50 -17.57
CA ASP A 276 0.64 0.37 -17.43
C ASP A 276 0.60 1.18 -16.15
N PHE A 277 -0.56 1.77 -15.81
CA PHE A 277 -0.71 2.53 -14.57
C PHE A 277 -0.46 1.66 -13.33
N VAL A 278 -1.04 0.45 -13.28
CA VAL A 278 -0.85 -0.48 -12.15
C VAL A 278 0.57 -1.04 -12.13
N PHE A 279 1.17 -1.31 -13.29
CA PHE A 279 2.57 -1.71 -13.38
C PHE A 279 3.50 -0.68 -12.72
N GLU A 280 3.30 0.61 -13.00
CA GLU A 280 4.11 1.67 -12.39
C GLU A 280 3.92 1.75 -10.87
N ARG A 281 2.74 1.40 -10.34
CA ARG A 281 2.51 1.30 -8.87
C ARG A 281 3.28 0.13 -8.26
N HIS A 282 3.24 -1.05 -8.89
CA HIS A 282 4.06 -2.19 -8.46
C HIS A 282 5.55 -1.87 -8.50
N LEU A 283 6.02 -1.23 -9.58
CA LEU A 283 7.44 -0.85 -9.71
C LEU A 283 7.85 0.21 -8.69
N GLN A 284 6.97 1.17 -8.39
CA GLN A 284 7.17 2.16 -7.33
C GLN A 284 7.28 1.48 -5.96
N ALA A 285 6.43 0.49 -5.67
CA ALA A 285 6.44 -0.28 -4.43
C ALA A 285 7.80 -0.96 -4.24
N ILE A 286 8.28 -1.64 -5.29
CA ILE A 286 9.58 -2.33 -5.29
C ILE A 286 10.74 -1.36 -5.08
N LYS A 287 10.74 -0.22 -5.78
CA LYS A 287 11.81 0.80 -5.66
C LYS A 287 11.82 1.42 -4.26
N ALA A 288 10.66 1.75 -3.71
CA ALA A 288 10.53 2.33 -2.38
C ALA A 288 10.94 1.34 -1.28
N GLY A 289 10.52 0.07 -1.40
CA GLY A 289 10.93 -1.00 -0.51
C GLY A 289 12.45 -1.23 -0.56
N THR A 290 13.02 -1.27 -1.76
CA THR A 290 14.48 -1.36 -1.97
C THR A 290 15.24 -0.23 -1.28
N ALA A 291 14.79 1.01 -1.47
CA ALA A 291 15.42 2.18 -0.85
C ALA A 291 15.35 2.13 0.69
N PHE A 292 14.24 1.63 1.24
CA PHE A 292 14.11 1.40 2.68
C PHE A 292 15.05 0.28 3.17
N LEU A 293 15.15 -0.85 2.46
CA LEU A 293 16.06 -1.94 2.82
C LEU A 293 17.52 -1.48 2.81
N ALA A 294 17.89 -0.64 1.83
CA ALA A 294 19.21 -0.04 1.77
C ALA A 294 19.51 0.83 2.98
N TYR A 295 18.56 1.72 3.36
CA TYR A 295 18.68 2.52 4.57
C TYR A 295 18.84 1.64 5.82
N PHE A 296 17.93 0.68 6.03
CA PHE A 296 17.90 -0.12 7.25
C PHE A 296 19.16 -0.98 7.40
N SER A 297 19.67 -1.52 6.29
CA SER A 297 20.92 -2.28 6.25
C SER A 297 22.18 -1.43 6.48
N GLN A 298 22.13 -0.13 6.19
CA GLN A 298 23.23 0.81 6.46
C GLN A 298 23.26 1.21 7.93
N ILE A 299 22.11 1.60 8.49
CA ILE A 299 22.05 2.05 9.89
C ILE A 299 22.20 0.90 10.87
N LYS A 300 21.86 -0.33 10.46
CA LYS A 300 22.00 -1.55 11.23
C LYS A 300 22.76 -2.56 10.39
N GLY A 301 24.07 -2.66 10.62
CA GLY A 301 24.90 -3.68 9.98
C GLY A 301 24.37 -5.11 10.23
N PRO A 302 24.95 -6.11 9.54
CA PRO A 302 24.55 -7.50 9.72
C PRO A 302 24.69 -7.87 11.20
N GLY A 303 23.66 -8.52 11.75
CA GLY A 303 23.76 -9.08 13.08
C GLY A 303 24.82 -10.18 13.11
N SER A 304 25.78 -10.04 14.03
CA SER A 304 26.81 -11.03 14.32
C SER A 304 26.23 -12.24 15.03
#